data_AF-A0A7S1HAN1-F1
#
_entry.id   AF-A0A7S1HAN1-F1
#
_cell.length_a   1.000
_cell.length_b   1.000
_cell.length_c   1.000
_cell.angle_alpha   90.00
_cell.angle_beta   90.00
_cell.angle_gamma   90.00
#
_symmetry.space_group_name_H-M   'P 1'
#
loop_
_entity.id
_entity.type
_entity.pdbx_description
1 polymer ?
#
loop_
_entity_poly.entity_id
_entity_poly.type
_entity_poly.pdbx_seq_one_letter_code
_entity_poly.pdbx_strand_id
1 'polypeptide(L)'
;GPLWEMRLLAHPQGSTTNAPFPEPPTLILRDADGLVLEASVQHSVFIELVQGRFLGADTSSTLFVPGGARNDSVAGFVSFPGVTVNTPGAGFRLAFTRCPFRSTLARTGCCKTFES
;
A
#
# COMPACT_ATOMS: atom_id res chain seq x y z
N GLY A 1 -10.38 16.29 9.72
CA GLY A 1 -10.96 16.78 8.44
C GLY A 1 -11.03 15.67 7.38
N PRO A 2 -11.31 15.99 6.10
CA PRO A 2 -11.12 15.04 5.00
C PRO A 2 -9.64 14.64 4.90
N LEU A 3 -9.34 13.41 4.46
CA LEU A 3 -7.96 13.01 4.19
C LEU A 3 -7.39 13.88 3.06
N TRP A 4 -6.23 14.46 3.33
CA TRP A 4 -5.50 15.32 2.41
C TRP A 4 -4.20 14.68 1.91
N GLU A 5 -3.56 13.87 2.75
CA GLU A 5 -2.27 13.28 2.42
C GLU A 5 -2.16 11.81 2.88
N MET A 6 -1.55 10.99 2.02
CA MET A 6 -1.06 9.67 2.38
C MET A 6 0.42 9.61 2.05
N ARG A 7 1.24 9.29 3.06
CA ARG A 7 2.70 9.26 2.90
C ARG A 7 3.29 7.95 3.41
N LEU A 8 4.18 7.37 2.61
CA LEU A 8 5.00 6.24 3.03
C LEU A 8 6.06 6.72 4.02
N LEU A 9 6.12 6.11 5.21
CA LEU A 9 7.07 6.49 6.26
C LEU A 9 8.50 6.07 5.93
N ALA A 10 8.65 4.88 5.33
CA ALA A 10 9.92 4.38 4.85
C ALA A 10 9.67 3.54 3.59
N HIS A 11 10.48 3.76 2.56
CA HIS A 11 10.50 2.84 1.43
C HIS A 11 11.10 1.52 1.90
N PRO A 12 10.43 0.39 1.67
CA PRO A 12 11.03 -0.88 1.99
C PRO A 12 12.28 -1.08 1.11
N GLN A 13 13.43 -1.25 1.75
CA GLN A 13 14.72 -1.49 1.09
C GLN A 13 15.17 -2.93 1.34
N GLY A 14 15.93 -3.49 0.39
CA GLY A 14 16.83 -4.61 0.68
C GLY A 14 16.18 -5.99 0.93
N SER A 15 14.94 -6.23 0.47
CA SER A 15 14.43 -7.62 0.44
C SER A 15 15.27 -8.43 -0.55
N THR A 16 15.83 -9.55 -0.09
CA THR A 16 16.29 -10.63 -0.97
C THR A 16 15.06 -11.36 -1.51
N THR A 17 15.18 -11.98 -2.68
CA THR A 17 14.12 -12.78 -3.34
C THR A 17 13.25 -13.55 -2.34
N ASN A 18 11.94 -13.26 -2.33
CA ASN A 18 10.92 -13.87 -1.45
C ASN A 18 11.11 -13.65 0.07
N ALA A 19 12.08 -12.85 0.50
CA ALA A 19 12.22 -12.48 1.90
C ALA A 19 11.27 -11.31 2.26
N PRO A 20 10.70 -11.30 3.47
CA PRO A 20 9.97 -10.14 3.97
C PRO A 20 10.82 -8.88 3.96
N PHE A 21 10.18 -7.74 3.71
CA PHE A 21 10.82 -6.46 3.96
C PHE A 21 11.21 -6.35 5.45
N PRO A 22 12.46 -5.96 5.75
CA PRO A 22 12.91 -5.79 7.14
C PRO A 22 12.05 -4.81 7.92
N GLU A 23 11.63 -3.73 7.26
CA GLU A 23 10.66 -2.76 7.77
C GLU A 23 9.36 -2.88 6.96
N PRO A 24 8.21 -3.08 7.63
CA PRO A 24 6.95 -3.23 6.93
C PRO A 24 6.55 -1.89 6.28
N PRO A 25 6.06 -1.92 5.02
CA PRO A 25 5.54 -0.72 4.38
C PRO A 25 4.43 -0.11 5.24
N THR A 26 4.69 1.09 5.76
CA THR A 26 3.79 1.77 6.70
C THR A 26 3.45 3.16 6.19
N LEU A 27 2.16 3.44 6.12
CA LEU A 27 1.59 4.70 5.68
C LEU A 27 1.09 5.50 6.87
N ILE A 28 1.27 6.81 6.79
CA ILE A 28 0.60 7.79 7.64
C ILE A 28 -0.47 8.51 6.81
N LEU A 29 -1.65 8.65 7.40
CA LEU A 29 -2.83 9.29 6.81
C LEU A 29 -3.07 10.60 7.55
N ARG A 30 -3.05 11.72 6.82
CA ARG A 30 -3.25 13.06 7.40
C ARG A 30 -4.44 13.79 6.81
N ASP A 31 -5.13 14.56 7.63
CA ASP A 31 -6.18 15.46 7.17
C ASP A 31 -5.63 16.76 6.57
N ALA A 32 -6.54 17.62 6.11
CA ALA A 32 -6.23 18.90 5.48
C ALA A 32 -5.42 19.86 6.35
N ASP A 33 -5.48 19.70 7.67
CA ASP A 33 -4.73 20.51 8.63
C ASP A 33 -3.34 19.91 8.92
N GLY A 34 -3.01 18.79 8.26
CA GLY A 34 -1.75 18.08 8.42
C GLY A 34 -1.71 17.20 9.66
N LEU A 35 -2.82 17.02 10.38
CA LEU A 35 -2.91 16.16 11.56
C LEU A 35 -3.13 14.71 11.14
N VAL A 36 -2.59 13.76 11.91
CA VAL A 36 -2.86 12.34 11.68
C VAL A 36 -4.35 12.10 11.87
N LEU A 37 -4.98 11.38 10.94
CA LEU A 37 -6.39 11.06 11.06
C LEU A 37 -6.68 10.34 12.38
N GLU A 38 -7.67 10.84 13.09
CA GLU A 38 -8.12 10.22 14.32
C GLU A 38 -8.70 8.83 14.08
N ALA A 39 -8.71 8.02 15.13
CA ALA A 39 -9.16 6.64 15.07
C ALA A 39 -10.65 6.45 14.70
N SER A 40 -11.44 7.53 14.74
CA SER A 40 -12.84 7.55 14.35
C SER A 40 -13.06 7.51 12.83
N VAL A 41 -12.03 7.75 12.02
CA VAL A 41 -12.14 7.80 10.55
C VAL A 41 -11.65 6.49 9.92
N GLN A 42 -12.57 5.74 9.32
CA GLN A 42 -12.29 4.44 8.71
C GLN A 42 -12.00 4.55 7.20
N HIS A 43 -10.96 3.84 6.73
CA HIS A 43 -10.57 3.78 5.32
C HIS A 43 -10.09 2.39 4.93
N SER A 44 -10.25 2.01 3.66
CA SER A 44 -9.61 0.82 3.10
C SER A 44 -8.41 1.25 2.28
N VAL A 45 -7.24 0.72 2.57
CA VAL A 45 -6.01 1.00 1.85
C VAL A 45 -5.55 -0.26 1.14
N PHE A 46 -5.20 -0.13 -0.14
CA PHE A 46 -4.69 -1.20 -0.98
C PHE A 46 -3.22 -0.97 -1.27
N ILE A 47 -2.43 -2.04 -1.26
CA ILE A 47 -1.04 -2.04 -1.69
C ILE A 47 -0.90 -2.80 -3.02
N GLU A 48 -0.19 -2.22 -3.97
CA GLU A 48 0.06 -2.80 -5.28
C GLU A 48 1.53 -2.66 -5.67
N LEU A 49 1.99 -3.56 -6.54
CA LEU A 49 3.30 -3.45 -7.17
C LEU A 49 3.13 -2.87 -8.56
N VAL A 50 3.67 -1.68 -8.77
CA VAL A 50 3.72 -1.05 -10.08
C VAL A 50 5.11 -1.23 -10.65
N GLN A 51 5.20 -1.99 -11.73
CA GLN A 51 6.43 -2.11 -12.50
C GLN A 51 6.66 -0.81 -13.28
N GLY A 52 7.82 -0.21 -13.09
CA GLY A 52 8.37 0.85 -13.93
C GLY A 52 9.17 0.28 -15.11
N ARG A 53 9.84 1.16 -15.87
CA ARG A 53 10.76 0.73 -16.93
C ARG A 53 12.04 0.14 -16.31
N PHE A 54 12.19 -1.17 -16.40
CA PHE A 54 13.37 -1.91 -15.97
C PHE A 54 14.46 -1.89 -17.06
N LEU A 55 15.75 -1.89 -16.69
CA LEU A 55 16.92 -1.87 -17.59
C LEU A 55 17.66 -3.24 -17.67
N GLY A 56 16.96 -4.36 -17.47
CA GLY A 56 17.58 -5.70 -17.31
C GLY A 56 16.66 -6.87 -17.67
N ALA A 57 17.14 -8.10 -17.43
CA ALA A 57 16.62 -9.34 -18.05
C ALA A 57 15.45 -10.04 -17.34
N ASP A 58 15.04 -9.62 -16.13
CA ASP A 58 13.88 -10.21 -15.43
C ASP A 58 12.67 -9.28 -15.50
N THR A 59 11.59 -9.73 -16.13
CA THR A 59 10.47 -8.87 -16.54
C THR A 59 9.20 -9.03 -15.71
N SER A 60 9.18 -9.83 -14.63
CA SER A 60 7.97 -10.00 -13.82
C SER A 60 8.24 -10.18 -12.32
N SER A 61 8.41 -9.07 -11.61
CA SER A 61 8.28 -9.05 -10.15
C SER A 61 6.80 -9.16 -9.76
N THR A 62 6.50 -9.95 -8.73
CA THR A 62 5.19 -10.13 -8.10
C THR A 62 5.29 -9.78 -6.62
N LEU A 63 4.19 -9.25 -6.08
CA LEU A 63 4.06 -8.87 -4.69
C LEU A 63 3.18 -9.88 -3.96
N PHE A 64 3.67 -10.37 -2.84
CA PHE A 64 2.91 -11.22 -1.94
C PHE A 64 2.57 -10.43 -0.68
N VAL A 65 1.29 -10.41 -0.31
CA VAL A 65 0.77 -9.73 0.88
C VAL A 65 0.01 -10.74 1.73
N PRO A 66 0.56 -11.12 2.90
CA PRO A 66 -0.15 -12.00 3.84
C PRO A 66 -1.51 -11.42 4.22
N GLY A 67 -2.57 -12.22 4.17
CA GLY A 67 -3.94 -11.75 4.46
C GLY A 67 -4.59 -10.92 3.35
N GLY A 68 -3.88 -10.68 2.24
CA GLY A 68 -4.39 -9.97 1.07
C GLY A 68 -3.97 -8.50 0.99
N ALA A 69 -4.15 -7.90 -0.19
CA ALA A 69 -3.64 -6.57 -0.51
C ALA A 69 -4.43 -5.41 0.13
N ARG A 70 -5.51 -5.67 0.87
CA ARG A 70 -6.36 -4.65 1.52
C ARG A 70 -6.08 -4.63 3.02
N ASN A 71 -5.89 -3.43 3.57
CA ASN A 71 -5.85 -3.18 5.00
C ASN A 71 -6.83 -2.06 5.36
N ASP A 72 -7.74 -2.34 6.28
CA ASP A 72 -8.70 -1.36 6.78
C ASP A 72 -8.08 -0.60 7.96
N SER A 73 -7.80 0.69 7.76
CA SER A 73 -7.29 1.58 8.80
C SER A 73 -8.40 2.04 9.72
N VAL A 74 -8.10 2.05 11.02
CA VAL A 74 -8.94 2.61 12.07
C VAL A 74 -8.16 3.61 12.93
N ALA A 75 -6.97 4.05 12.52
CA ALA A 75 -6.07 4.81 13.42
C ALA A 75 -5.09 5.78 12.73
N GLY A 76 -5.36 6.21 11.50
CA GLY A 76 -4.47 7.12 10.77
C GLY A 76 -3.11 6.54 10.37
N PHE A 77 -2.83 5.29 10.74
CA PHE A 77 -1.68 4.49 10.30
C PHE A 77 -2.15 3.20 9.64
N VAL A 78 -1.42 2.76 8.62
CA VAL A 78 -1.64 1.48 7.94
C VAL A 78 -0.31 0.80 7.73
N SER A 79 -0.17 -0.44 8.19
CA SER A 79 1.06 -1.22 8.00
C SER A 79 0.75 -2.53 7.28
N PHE A 80 1.62 -2.94 6.38
CA PHE A 80 1.52 -4.22 5.66
C PHE A 80 2.67 -5.16 6.09
N PRO A 81 2.54 -5.89 7.20
CA PRO A 81 3.60 -6.75 7.70
C PRO A 81 3.79 -8.00 6.83
N GLY A 82 5.04 -8.46 6.72
CA GLY A 82 5.36 -9.72 6.05
C GLY A 82 5.23 -9.68 4.52
N VAL A 83 5.08 -8.49 3.92
CA VAL A 83 5.05 -8.33 2.47
C VAL A 83 6.40 -8.75 1.86
N THR A 84 6.35 -9.50 0.76
CA THR A 84 7.53 -9.98 0.04
C THR A 84 7.43 -9.67 -1.47
N VAL A 85 8.57 -9.65 -2.16
CA VAL A 85 8.65 -9.58 -3.62
C VAL A 85 9.48 -10.75 -4.14
N ASN A 86 8.98 -11.45 -5.16
CA ASN A 86 9.62 -12.66 -5.67
C ASN A 86 10.97 -12.42 -6.37
N THR A 87 11.12 -11.28 -7.03
CA THR A 87 12.32 -10.93 -7.80
C THR A 87 12.59 -9.44 -7.57
N PRO A 88 13.30 -9.08 -6.49
CA PRO A 88 13.65 -7.71 -6.19
C PRO A 88 14.76 -7.24 -7.14
N GLY A 89 14.53 -6.12 -7.83
CA GLY A 89 15.57 -5.36 -8.51
C GLY A 89 15.12 -3.92 -8.82
N ALA A 90 15.92 -3.18 -9.61
CA ALA A 90 15.69 -1.76 -9.84
C ALA A 90 14.62 -1.49 -10.92
N GLY A 91 13.51 -0.84 -10.56
CA GLY A 91 12.51 -0.42 -11.54
C GLY A 91 11.08 -0.82 -11.20
N PHE A 92 10.77 -1.21 -9.97
CA PHE A 92 9.39 -1.28 -9.48
C PHE A 92 9.17 -0.27 -8.34
N ARG A 93 7.91 0.06 -8.08
CA ARG A 93 7.49 0.84 -6.91
C ARG A 93 6.26 0.23 -6.28
N LEU A 94 6.11 0.39 -4.97
CA LEU A 94 4.83 0.12 -4.32
C LEU A 94 3.91 1.33 -4.53
N ALA A 95 2.71 1.06 -5.03
CA ALA A 95 1.63 2.02 -5.08
C ALA A 95 0.64 1.71 -3.97
N PHE A 96 0.07 2.76 -3.40
CA PHE A 96 -0.96 2.64 -2.39
C PHE A 96 -2.18 3.41 -2.86
N THR A 97 -3.34 2.77 -2.76
CA THR A 97 -4.61 3.36 -3.16
C THR A 97 -5.53 3.36 -1.96
N ARG A 98 -6.06 4.54 -1.61
CA ARG A 98 -7.08 4.66 -0.56
C ARG A 98 -8.45 4.67 -1.18
N CYS A 99 -9.35 3.94 -0.52
CA CYS A 99 -10.76 3.92 -0.79
C CYS A 99 -11.60 4.23 0.46
N PRO A 100 -12.87 4.64 0.28
CA PRO A 100 -13.86 4.59 1.35
C PRO A 100 -13.85 3.22 2.04
N PHE A 101 -14.14 3.20 3.33
CA PHE A 101 -14.19 1.95 4.10
C PHE A 101 -15.07 0.91 3.42
N ARG A 102 -14.63 -0.35 3.42
CA ARG A 102 -15.29 -1.50 2.76
C ARG A 102 -15.38 -1.44 1.24
N SER A 103 -14.57 -0.62 0.60
CA SER A 103 -14.46 -0.66 -0.86
C SER A 103 -13.65 -1.87 -1.34
N THR A 104 -13.76 -2.12 -2.64
CA THR A 104 -12.87 -2.99 -3.42
C THR A 104 -12.10 -2.16 -4.44
N LEU A 105 -10.88 -2.59 -4.76
CA LEU A 105 -10.07 -1.94 -5.78
C LEU A 105 -10.46 -2.49 -7.16
N ALA A 106 -10.95 -1.61 -8.06
CA ALA A 106 -11.11 -1.98 -9.47
C ALA A 106 -9.80 -1.71 -10.23
N ARG A 107 -9.50 -2.54 -11.24
CA ARG A 107 -8.30 -2.42 -12.11
C ARG A 107 -8.11 -1.04 -12.76
N THR A 108 -9.16 -0.23 -12.84
CA THR A 108 -9.13 1.13 -13.41
C THR A 108 -8.90 2.24 -12.37
N GLY A 109 -8.53 1.90 -11.12
CA GLY A 109 -8.16 2.88 -10.11
C GLY A 109 -9.34 3.51 -9.36
N CYS A 110 -10.57 3.04 -9.57
CA CYS A 110 -11.73 3.49 -8.82
C CYS A 110 -12.15 2.46 -7.77
N CYS A 111 -12.36 2.96 -6.55
CA CYS A 111 -12.93 2.23 -5.43
C CYS A 111 -14.41 1.95 -5.69
N LYS A 112 -14.84 0.69 -5.68
CA LYS A 112 -16.26 0.35 -5.63
C LYS A 112 -16.66 0.07 -4.19
N THR A 113 -17.55 0.89 -3.63
CA THR A 113 -18.17 0.64 -2.33
C THR A 113 -19.06 -0.61 -2.42
N PHE A 114 -19.04 -1.45 -1.40
CA PHE A 114 -20.07 -2.46 -1.23
C PHE A 114 -21.40 -1.74 -0.96
N GLU A 115 -22.31 -1.74 -1.93
CA GLU A 115 -23.73 -1.56 -1.64
C GLU A 115 -24.27 -2.93 -1.26
N SER A 116 -24.64 -3.10 0.01
CA SER A 116 -25.37 -4.27 0.51
C SER A 116 -26.87 -4.10 0.29
#